data_AF-A0A8H8RSY7-F1
#
_entry.id   AF-A0A8H8RSY7-F1
#
_cell.length_a   1.000
_cell.length_b   1.000
_cell.length_c   1.000
_cell.angle_alpha   90.00
_cell.angle_beta   90.00
_cell.angle_gamma   90.00
#
_symmetry.space_group_name_H-M   'P 1'
#
loop_
_entity.id
_entity.type
_entity.pdbx_description
1 polymer ?
#
loop_
_entity_poly.entity_id
_entity_poly.type
_entity_poly.pdbx_seq_one_letter_code
_entity_poly.pdbx_strand_id
1 'polypeptide(L)'
;MASRPAQSTATMLESLVHHIALPPQLPQQQERMSTLSKIQDALLDHLLAATNILKALHLGTTWDCIHRSIQTSRIINSGGSINKTALLAAFRELENGSDEALILHVPEQNAAILIRREYVFHHPSPPPTSHQCGPNIIVSFIKRDNVIFEAFETSPLSDKVLAAKGPLEWDFPGCAVTLPLSTFSNPTFQNELAAFLSQASTESIKRFAARANKAGVSVFESRDTVNPELITSMLMTLLEANGSRSFPSLLRKRVRDDVCWSEGAQKPWRRCPFWLVVRVAIQRHLSTLIGGEAGRIQYKFLMCQVLADLLEEGSRKHLDIELLSFLNSKLCRRIAKLEVDKQRAHTKIQAVYESMFSALQPFFEKLAKQRLHGQASKKTTSDRY
;
A
#
# COMPACT_ATOMS: atom_id res chain seq x y z
N MET A 1 12.52 4.23 43.62
CA MET A 1 13.26 3.89 42.39
C MET A 1 12.97 2.43 42.04
N ALA A 2 11.98 2.18 41.20
CA ALA A 2 11.73 0.85 40.65
C ALA A 2 12.35 0.81 39.25
N SER A 3 13.43 0.05 39.12
CA SER A 3 14.07 -0.27 37.85
C SER A 3 13.05 -0.94 36.92
N ARG A 4 12.69 -0.26 35.84
CA ARG A 4 11.93 -0.84 34.71
C ARG A 4 12.71 -2.05 34.18
N PRO A 5 12.06 -3.21 33.96
CA PRO A 5 12.74 -4.37 33.41
C PRO A 5 13.23 -4.07 32.00
N ALA A 6 14.35 -4.69 31.63
CA ALA A 6 14.96 -4.63 30.31
C ALA A 6 13.91 -4.86 29.21
N GLN A 7 13.97 -4.06 28.14
CA GLN A 7 13.11 -4.16 26.97
C GLN A 7 13.16 -5.58 26.41
N SER A 8 12.08 -6.35 26.61
CA SER A 8 11.84 -7.58 25.86
C SER A 8 11.89 -7.24 24.37
N THR A 9 12.77 -7.88 23.61
CA THR A 9 12.77 -7.75 22.16
C THR A 9 11.43 -8.27 21.65
N ALA A 10 10.58 -7.37 21.13
CA ALA A 10 9.30 -7.71 20.54
C ALA A 10 9.47 -8.85 19.54
N THR A 11 8.56 -9.82 19.58
CA THR A 11 8.60 -10.91 18.58
C THR A 11 8.35 -10.34 17.19
N MET A 12 8.82 -11.02 16.15
CA MET A 12 8.57 -10.59 14.76
C MET A 12 7.07 -10.39 14.47
N LEU A 13 6.23 -11.25 15.05
CA LEU A 13 4.77 -11.17 14.92
C LEU A 13 4.19 -9.93 15.61
N GLU A 14 4.70 -9.59 16.78
CA GLU A 14 4.31 -8.40 17.53
C GLU A 14 4.69 -7.12 16.76
N SER A 15 5.92 -7.03 16.25
CA SER A 15 6.34 -5.92 15.37
C SER A 15 5.45 -5.82 14.12
N LEU A 16 5.05 -6.96 13.54
CA LEU A 16 4.12 -6.97 12.40
C LEU A 16 2.74 -6.40 12.79
N VAL A 17 2.24 -6.75 13.98
CA VAL A 17 0.99 -6.17 14.52
C VAL A 17 1.11 -4.67 14.74
N HIS A 18 2.25 -4.18 15.25
CA HIS A 18 2.51 -2.73 15.38
C HIS A 18 2.39 -2.02 14.03
N HIS A 19 2.94 -2.59 12.96
CA HIS A 19 2.92 -1.98 11.63
C HIS A 19 1.59 -2.15 10.86
N ILE A 20 0.88 -3.28 10.99
CA ILE A 20 -0.40 -3.51 10.31
C ILE A 20 -1.56 -2.88 11.09
N ALA A 21 -1.64 -3.19 12.39
CA ALA A 21 -2.78 -2.90 13.23
C ALA A 21 -2.64 -1.58 14.00
N LEU A 22 -1.44 -1.09 14.26
CA LEU A 22 -1.20 0.17 14.98
C LEU A 22 -2.01 0.23 16.29
N PRO A 23 -1.72 -0.67 17.26
CA PRO A 23 -2.36 -0.69 18.57
C PRO A 23 -2.02 0.58 19.38
N PRO A 24 -2.72 0.84 20.51
CA PRO A 24 -2.50 2.04 21.31
C PRO A 24 -1.12 2.11 21.97
N GLN A 25 -0.56 0.94 22.32
CA GLN A 25 0.80 0.84 22.85
C GLN A 25 1.74 0.48 21.70
N LEU A 26 2.69 1.37 21.42
CA LEU A 26 3.65 1.22 20.35
C LEU A 26 5.07 1.25 20.92
N PRO A 27 6.04 0.61 20.23
CA PRO A 27 7.44 0.74 20.60
C PRO A 27 7.87 2.21 20.62
N GLN A 28 8.83 2.54 21.48
CA GLN A 28 9.30 3.92 21.67
C GLN A 28 10.61 4.22 20.93
N GLN A 29 11.06 3.28 20.10
CA GLN A 29 12.30 3.36 19.35
C GLN A 29 12.12 2.71 17.98
N GLN A 30 12.79 3.27 16.97
CA GLN A 30 12.81 2.71 15.63
C GLN A 30 13.28 1.25 15.63
N GLU A 31 12.57 0.43 14.85
CA GLU A 31 13.02 -0.91 14.49
C GLU A 31 14.39 -0.84 13.79
N ARG A 32 15.25 -1.83 14.06
CA ARG A 32 16.55 -1.94 13.38
C ARG A 32 16.33 -2.14 11.87
N MET A 33 17.26 -1.65 11.05
CA MET A 33 17.17 -1.76 9.58
C MET A 33 16.96 -3.20 9.10
N SER A 34 17.68 -4.16 9.69
CA SER A 34 17.53 -5.59 9.37
C SER A 34 16.16 -6.16 9.75
N THR A 35 15.52 -5.62 10.81
CA THR A 35 14.15 -5.98 11.19
C THR A 35 13.15 -5.35 10.22
N LEU A 36 13.35 -4.09 9.81
CA LEU A 36 12.47 -3.42 8.86
C LEU A 36 12.39 -4.17 7.51
N SER A 37 13.50 -4.69 6.99
CA SER A 37 13.48 -5.53 5.78
C SER A 37 12.63 -6.79 5.99
N LYS A 38 12.79 -7.49 7.13
CA LYS A 38 11.97 -8.68 7.46
C LYS A 38 10.49 -8.33 7.63
N ILE A 39 10.19 -7.15 8.16
CA ILE A 39 8.82 -6.63 8.25
C ILE A 39 8.25 -6.42 6.85
N GLN A 40 9.00 -5.82 5.93
CA GLN A 40 8.54 -5.66 4.55
C GLN A 40 8.21 -7.02 3.90
N ASP A 41 9.07 -8.01 4.05
CA ASP A 41 8.82 -9.36 3.52
C ASP A 41 7.57 -10.01 4.14
N ALA A 42 7.44 -9.95 5.46
CA ALA A 42 6.30 -10.50 6.19
C ALA A 42 4.97 -9.78 5.87
N LEU A 43 5.01 -8.46 5.61
CA LEU A 43 3.86 -7.70 5.12
C LEU A 43 3.42 -8.21 3.74
N LEU A 44 4.38 -8.46 2.84
CA LEU A 44 4.11 -9.03 1.53
C LEU A 44 3.60 -10.47 1.64
N ASP A 45 4.11 -11.28 2.56
CA ASP A 45 3.64 -12.67 2.76
C ASP A 45 2.17 -12.71 3.14
N HIS A 46 1.75 -11.85 4.07
CA HIS A 46 0.35 -11.73 4.48
C HIS A 46 -0.54 -11.23 3.34
N LEU A 47 -0.05 -10.28 2.54
CA LEU A 47 -0.79 -9.81 1.36
C LEU A 47 -0.93 -10.92 0.31
N LEU A 48 0.14 -11.67 0.02
CA LEU A 48 0.12 -12.78 -0.93
C LEU A 48 -0.81 -13.89 -0.47
N ALA A 49 -0.73 -14.31 0.80
CA ALA A 49 -1.65 -15.29 1.40
C ALA A 49 -3.11 -14.85 1.27
N ALA A 50 -3.41 -13.60 1.64
CA ALA A 50 -4.75 -13.05 1.54
C ALA A 50 -5.25 -12.99 0.08
N THR A 51 -4.39 -12.59 -0.87
CA THR A 51 -4.77 -12.59 -2.28
C THR A 51 -4.98 -14.00 -2.83
N ASN A 52 -4.23 -15.02 -2.38
CA ASN A 52 -4.47 -16.41 -2.78
C ASN A 52 -5.83 -16.94 -2.32
N ILE A 53 -6.26 -16.58 -1.12
CA ILE A 53 -7.61 -16.91 -0.62
C ILE A 53 -8.66 -16.24 -1.52
N LEU A 54 -8.49 -14.95 -1.83
CA LEU A 54 -9.45 -14.22 -2.67
C LEU A 54 -9.47 -14.73 -4.12
N LYS A 55 -8.35 -15.21 -4.65
CA LYS A 55 -8.27 -15.91 -5.94
C LYS A 55 -9.04 -17.23 -5.94
N ALA A 56 -8.84 -18.05 -4.90
CA ALA A 56 -9.50 -19.35 -4.77
C ALA A 56 -11.03 -19.23 -4.68
N LEU A 57 -11.53 -18.08 -4.23
CA LEU A 57 -12.95 -17.76 -4.18
C LEU A 57 -13.55 -17.28 -5.52
N HIS A 58 -12.78 -17.37 -6.62
CA HIS A 58 -13.19 -16.99 -7.98
C HIS A 58 -13.73 -15.55 -8.11
N LEU A 59 -13.20 -14.61 -7.32
CA LEU A 59 -13.59 -13.20 -7.32
C LEU A 59 -13.02 -12.41 -8.53
N GLY A 60 -12.81 -13.07 -9.68
CA GLY A 60 -12.33 -12.52 -10.95
C GLY A 60 -10.82 -12.64 -11.20
N THR A 61 -10.40 -12.48 -12.46
CA THR A 61 -8.98 -12.48 -12.91
C THR A 61 -8.16 -11.30 -12.36
N THR A 62 -8.84 -10.32 -11.76
CA THR A 62 -8.24 -9.15 -11.11
C THR A 62 -7.26 -9.56 -10.01
N TRP A 63 -7.60 -10.58 -9.20
CA TRP A 63 -6.71 -10.99 -8.10
C TRP A 63 -5.45 -11.70 -8.56
N ASP A 64 -5.44 -12.33 -9.74
CA ASP A 64 -4.21 -12.85 -10.34
C ASP A 64 -3.23 -11.72 -10.64
N CYS A 65 -3.74 -10.64 -11.24
CA CYS A 65 -2.95 -9.45 -11.57
C CYS A 65 -2.40 -8.76 -10.31
N ILE A 66 -3.23 -8.61 -9.27
CA ILE A 66 -2.80 -8.05 -7.98
C ILE A 66 -1.75 -8.95 -7.31
N HIS A 67 -1.97 -10.27 -7.29
CA HIS A 67 -1.02 -11.22 -6.71
C HIS A 67 0.34 -11.14 -7.41
N ARG A 68 0.36 -11.14 -8.75
CA ARG A 68 1.61 -11.00 -9.50
C ARG A 68 2.28 -9.64 -9.27
N SER A 69 1.54 -8.54 -9.25
CA SER A 69 2.08 -7.22 -8.92
C SER A 69 2.78 -7.18 -7.55
N ILE A 70 2.22 -7.89 -6.55
CA ILE A 70 2.84 -8.00 -5.20
C ILE A 70 4.09 -8.89 -5.25
N GLN A 71 4.07 -9.99 -6.00
CA GLN A 71 5.26 -10.84 -6.19
C GLN A 71 6.39 -10.08 -6.90
N THR A 72 6.06 -9.38 -7.99
CA THR A 72 7.00 -8.54 -8.74
C THR A 72 7.56 -7.43 -7.83
N SER A 73 6.71 -6.80 -7.00
CA SER A 73 7.16 -5.82 -5.99
C SER A 73 8.15 -6.41 -4.99
N ARG A 74 7.96 -7.65 -4.52
CA ARG A 74 8.90 -8.33 -3.62
C ARG A 74 10.29 -8.44 -4.24
N ILE A 75 10.35 -8.86 -5.50
CA ILE A 75 11.62 -9.09 -6.20
C ILE A 75 12.31 -7.74 -6.49
N ILE A 76 11.55 -6.75 -6.96
CA ILE A 76 12.05 -5.40 -7.25
C ILE A 76 12.59 -4.74 -5.98
N ASN A 77 11.88 -4.81 -4.84
CA ASN A 77 12.27 -4.13 -3.61
C ASN A 77 13.09 -5.03 -2.65
N SER A 78 13.76 -6.05 -3.20
CA SER A 78 14.50 -7.03 -2.40
C SER A 78 15.59 -6.37 -1.54
N GLY A 79 15.69 -6.81 -0.29
CA GLY A 79 16.67 -6.25 0.66
C GLY A 79 16.40 -4.79 1.07
N GLY A 80 15.19 -4.28 0.82
CA GLY A 80 14.80 -2.91 1.16
C GLY A 80 15.32 -1.85 0.19
N SER A 81 15.77 -2.24 -1.00
CA SER A 81 16.23 -1.32 -2.06
C SER A 81 15.75 -1.81 -3.43
N ILE A 82 15.86 -0.96 -4.46
CA ILE A 82 15.44 -1.33 -5.82
C ILE A 82 16.55 -2.15 -6.50
N ASN A 83 16.25 -3.40 -6.80
CA ASN A 83 17.08 -4.29 -7.60
C ASN A 83 16.95 -3.94 -9.09
N LYS A 84 18.02 -3.38 -9.66
CA LYS A 84 18.08 -2.95 -11.06
C LYS A 84 17.72 -4.07 -12.04
N THR A 85 18.29 -5.27 -11.86
CA THR A 85 18.06 -6.41 -12.78
C THR A 85 16.62 -6.87 -12.75
N ALA A 86 16.03 -6.98 -11.56
CA ALA A 86 14.63 -7.33 -11.40
C ALA A 86 13.70 -6.26 -12.01
N LEU A 87 14.04 -4.98 -11.83
CA LEU A 87 13.27 -3.88 -12.42
C LEU A 87 13.32 -3.90 -13.94
N LEU A 88 14.48 -4.15 -14.55
CA LEU A 88 14.62 -4.30 -16.00
C LEU A 88 13.83 -5.49 -16.54
N ALA A 89 13.83 -6.62 -15.82
CA ALA A 89 12.99 -7.76 -16.20
C ALA A 89 11.50 -7.38 -16.15
N ALA A 90 11.07 -6.68 -15.09
CA ALA A 90 9.69 -6.22 -14.95
C ALA A 90 9.28 -5.19 -16.02
N PHE A 91 10.19 -4.31 -16.45
CA PHE A 91 9.95 -3.39 -17.57
C PHE A 91 9.68 -4.14 -18.88
N ARG A 92 10.42 -5.22 -19.16
CA ARG A 92 10.18 -6.07 -20.34
C ARG A 92 8.82 -6.76 -20.28
N GLU A 93 8.42 -7.26 -19.12
CA GLU A 93 7.07 -7.86 -18.97
C GLU A 93 5.97 -6.81 -19.19
N LEU A 94 6.17 -5.57 -18.71
CA LEU A 94 5.23 -4.48 -18.94
C LEU A 94 5.12 -4.13 -20.43
N GLU A 95 6.24 -4.12 -21.15
CA GLU A 95 6.31 -3.92 -22.60
C GLU A 95 5.62 -5.05 -23.38
N ASN A 96 5.82 -6.29 -22.95
CA ASN A 96 5.18 -7.48 -23.52
C ASN A 96 3.66 -7.55 -23.23
N GLY A 97 3.14 -6.55 -22.52
CA GLY A 97 1.72 -6.33 -22.33
C GLY A 97 1.14 -6.95 -21.08
N SER A 98 1.97 -7.17 -20.06
CA SER A 98 1.47 -7.44 -18.72
C SER A 98 0.57 -6.31 -18.22
N ASP A 99 -0.56 -6.69 -17.61
CA ASP A 99 -1.47 -5.75 -16.95
C ASP A 99 -1.05 -5.46 -15.50
N GLU A 100 0.09 -6.00 -15.04
CA GLU A 100 0.61 -5.78 -13.69
C GLU A 100 1.01 -4.33 -13.45
N ALA A 101 0.88 -3.89 -12.20
CA ALA A 101 1.46 -2.64 -11.75
C ALA A 101 2.78 -2.89 -11.01
N LEU A 102 3.83 -2.22 -11.45
CA LEU A 102 5.14 -2.25 -10.79
C LEU A 102 5.12 -1.30 -9.59
N ILE A 103 5.29 -1.86 -8.40
CA ILE A 103 5.25 -1.11 -7.13
C ILE A 103 6.69 -0.93 -6.65
N LEU A 104 7.21 0.28 -6.76
CA LEU A 104 8.58 0.64 -6.40
C LEU A 104 8.58 1.51 -5.14
N HIS A 105 9.45 1.18 -4.20
CA HIS A 105 9.72 1.97 -3.00
C HIS A 105 11.14 2.52 -3.04
N VAL A 106 11.27 3.83 -2.90
CA VAL A 106 12.54 4.56 -2.89
C VAL A 106 12.75 5.11 -1.47
N PRO A 107 13.17 4.26 -0.50
CA PRO A 107 13.15 4.60 0.92
C PRO A 107 14.01 5.81 1.27
N GLU A 108 15.21 5.90 0.71
CA GLU A 108 16.14 7.01 0.96
C GLU A 108 15.64 8.35 0.41
N GLN A 109 14.59 8.35 -0.43
CA GLN A 109 13.95 9.56 -0.96
C GLN A 109 12.53 9.74 -0.45
N ASN A 110 12.08 9.00 0.58
CA ASN A 110 10.72 9.10 1.13
C ASN A 110 9.62 9.03 0.04
N ALA A 111 9.85 8.25 -1.02
CA ALA A 111 9.02 8.26 -2.21
C ALA A 111 8.69 6.84 -2.69
N ALA A 112 7.60 6.75 -3.44
CA ALA A 112 7.21 5.53 -4.14
C ALA A 112 6.74 5.89 -5.54
N ILE A 113 6.87 4.91 -6.44
CA ILE A 113 6.44 5.01 -7.83
C ILE A 113 5.59 3.78 -8.16
N LEU A 114 4.40 4.02 -8.68
CA LEU A 114 3.57 3.01 -9.31
C LEU A 114 3.67 3.16 -10.82
N ILE A 115 4.12 2.12 -11.51
CA ILE A 115 4.27 2.11 -12.97
C ILE A 115 3.30 1.09 -13.52
N ARG A 116 2.46 1.47 -14.46
CA ARG A 116 1.50 0.56 -15.10
C ARG A 116 1.28 0.93 -16.55
N ARG A 117 0.85 -0.04 -17.35
CA ARG A 117 0.36 0.21 -18.70
C ARG A 117 -1.03 0.84 -18.62
N GLU A 118 -1.31 1.74 -19.53
CA GLU A 118 -2.62 2.38 -19.66
C GLU A 118 -3.07 2.28 -21.11
N TYR A 119 -4.25 1.68 -21.31
CA TYR A 119 -4.91 1.63 -22.60
C TYR A 119 -5.92 2.78 -22.66
N VAL A 120 -5.59 3.84 -23.38
CA VAL A 120 -6.55 4.92 -23.60
C VAL A 120 -7.45 4.53 -24.76
N PHE A 121 -8.73 4.32 -24.47
CA PHE A 121 -9.77 4.23 -25.49
C PHE A 121 -10.19 5.64 -25.88
N HIS A 122 -9.72 6.13 -27.03
CA HIS A 122 -10.26 7.37 -27.58
C HIS A 122 -11.63 7.10 -28.21
N HIS A 123 -12.67 7.72 -27.65
CA HIS A 123 -13.84 8.08 -28.44
C HIS A 123 -13.46 9.28 -29.32
N PRO A 124 -13.61 9.22 -30.66
CA PRO A 124 -13.64 10.44 -31.46
C PRO A 124 -14.83 11.27 -30.97
N SER A 125 -14.60 12.53 -30.58
CA SER A 125 -15.64 13.48 -30.19
C SER A 125 -16.50 13.91 -31.39
N PRO A 126 -17.59 14.68 -31.19
CA PRO A 126 -18.87 14.36 -30.52
C PRO A 126 -19.85 13.63 -31.49
N PRO A 127 -21.04 13.17 -31.04
CA PRO A 127 -22.03 12.59 -31.95
C PRO A 127 -22.42 13.58 -33.05
N PRO A 128 -22.57 13.13 -34.32
CA PRO A 128 -23.06 13.99 -35.39
C PRO A 128 -24.45 14.51 -35.01
N THR A 129 -24.61 15.82 -35.06
CA THR A 129 -25.92 16.47 -35.01
C THR A 129 -26.71 16.01 -36.22
N SER A 130 -27.75 15.21 -35.95
CA SER A 130 -28.97 15.03 -36.73
C SER A 130 -28.85 14.71 -38.22
N HIS A 131 -29.34 13.52 -38.57
CA HIS A 131 -29.83 13.11 -39.90
C HIS A 131 -28.79 12.84 -40.99
N GLN A 132 -27.99 11.79 -40.82
CA GLN A 132 -27.65 10.79 -41.85
C GLN A 132 -26.46 9.95 -41.34
N CYS A 133 -26.65 8.65 -41.08
CA CYS A 133 -25.66 7.60 -41.36
C CYS A 133 -26.23 6.22 -41.03
N GLY A 134 -26.06 5.29 -41.96
CA GLY A 134 -26.42 3.87 -41.86
C GLY A 134 -25.48 3.04 -40.96
N PRO A 135 -25.61 1.70 -40.97
CA PRO A 135 -25.17 0.82 -39.87
C PRO A 135 -23.67 0.49 -39.80
N ASN A 136 -22.76 1.32 -40.31
CA ASN A 136 -21.31 1.05 -40.25
C ASN A 136 -20.52 2.25 -39.71
N ILE A 137 -20.58 2.50 -38.40
CA ILE A 137 -19.55 3.29 -37.72
C ILE A 137 -18.39 2.34 -37.42
N ILE A 138 -17.40 2.32 -38.31
CA ILE A 138 -16.09 1.73 -38.00
C ILE A 138 -15.43 2.69 -37.01
N VAL A 139 -15.54 2.40 -35.71
CA VAL A 139 -14.79 3.09 -34.68
C VAL A 139 -13.32 2.70 -34.87
N SER A 140 -12.52 3.59 -35.47
CA SER A 140 -11.08 3.41 -35.49
C SER A 140 -10.54 3.62 -34.07
N PHE A 141 -10.38 2.54 -33.32
CA PHE A 141 -9.80 2.55 -31.98
C PHE A 141 -8.30 2.80 -32.07
N ILE A 142 -7.85 4.03 -31.80
CA ILE A 142 -6.43 4.25 -31.55
C ILE A 142 -6.18 3.80 -30.10
N LYS A 143 -5.67 2.57 -29.95
CA LYS A 143 -5.05 2.11 -28.71
C LYS A 143 -3.81 2.98 -28.48
N ARG A 144 -3.95 4.09 -27.73
CA ARG A 144 -2.75 4.76 -27.23
C ARG A 144 -2.22 3.88 -26.12
N ASP A 145 -1.12 3.24 -26.47
CA ASP A 145 -0.40 2.34 -25.61
C ASP A 145 0.62 3.16 -24.84
N ASN A 146 0.29 3.45 -23.59
CA ASN A 146 1.07 4.33 -22.76
C ASN A 146 1.51 3.63 -21.48
N VAL A 147 2.57 4.14 -20.89
CA VAL A 147 3.01 3.78 -19.53
C VAL A 147 2.82 4.99 -18.65
N ILE A 148 2.08 4.83 -17.56
CA ILE A 148 1.88 5.89 -16.57
C ILE A 148 2.72 5.62 -15.33
N PHE A 149 3.39 6.69 -14.90
CA PHE A 149 4.17 6.79 -13.69
C PHE A 149 3.39 7.63 -12.70
N GLU A 150 3.16 7.09 -11.51
CA GLU A 150 2.44 7.77 -10.44
C GLU A 150 3.35 7.81 -9.22
N ALA A 151 3.79 9.00 -8.82
CA ALA A 151 4.73 9.19 -7.72
C ALA A 151 4.07 9.84 -6.50
N PHE A 152 4.46 9.41 -5.30
CA PHE A 152 3.94 9.94 -4.05
C PHE A 152 4.92 9.77 -2.88
N GLU A 153 4.77 10.64 -1.89
CA GLU A 153 5.51 10.61 -0.62
C GLU A 153 5.03 9.47 0.29
N THR A 154 5.94 8.81 1.02
CA THR A 154 5.64 7.56 1.75
C THR A 154 5.57 7.71 3.27
N SER A 155 6.09 8.81 3.82
CA SER A 155 6.08 9.12 5.24
C SER A 155 5.99 10.63 5.46
N PRO A 156 5.02 11.12 6.23
CA PRO A 156 4.86 12.55 6.48
C PRO A 156 5.89 13.06 7.49
N LEU A 157 6.18 14.36 7.45
CA LEU A 157 7.01 15.04 8.46
C LEU A 157 6.46 14.80 9.88
N SER A 158 7.38 14.67 10.84
CA SER A 158 7.07 14.34 12.24
C SER A 158 6.16 15.39 12.87
N ASP A 159 6.43 16.67 12.62
CA ASP A 159 5.60 17.77 13.14
C ASP A 159 4.17 17.72 12.61
N LYS A 160 3.98 17.32 11.35
CA LYS A 160 2.62 17.13 10.78
C LYS A 160 1.89 15.98 11.47
N VAL A 161 2.59 14.91 11.84
CA VAL A 161 2.00 13.79 12.59
C VAL A 161 1.63 14.22 14.01
N LEU A 162 2.55 14.86 14.72
CA LEU A 162 2.37 15.30 16.11
C LEU A 162 1.30 16.38 16.26
N ALA A 163 1.16 17.28 15.28
CA ALA A 163 0.14 18.32 15.28
C ALA A 163 -1.26 17.81 14.90
N ALA A 164 -1.38 16.61 14.33
CA ALA A 164 -2.64 16.10 13.82
C ALA A 164 -3.59 15.68 14.96
N LYS A 165 -4.80 16.22 14.97
CA LYS A 165 -5.88 15.81 15.90
C LYS A 165 -6.53 14.45 15.56
N GLY A 166 -6.00 13.76 14.55
CA GLY A 166 -6.58 12.53 14.01
C GLY A 166 -5.81 12.04 12.77
N PRO A 167 -6.36 11.08 12.01
CA PRO A 167 -5.71 10.60 10.80
C PRO A 167 -5.50 11.73 9.77
N LEU A 168 -4.32 11.79 9.18
CA LEU A 168 -3.98 12.70 8.09
C LEU A 168 -4.80 12.36 6.84
N GLU A 169 -5.41 13.36 6.22
CA GLU A 169 -6.00 13.21 4.89
C GLU A 169 -4.91 13.40 3.83
N TRP A 170 -4.78 12.42 2.94
CA TRP A 170 -3.70 12.39 1.97
C TRP A 170 -4.19 11.83 0.64
N ASP A 171 -3.93 12.56 -0.43
CA ASP A 171 -4.28 12.19 -1.80
C ASP A 171 -3.12 11.51 -2.52
N PHE A 172 -3.44 10.47 -3.28
CA PHE A 172 -2.49 9.68 -4.05
C PHE A 172 -2.94 9.51 -5.51
N PRO A 173 -2.03 9.66 -6.50
CA PRO A 173 -0.63 10.03 -6.33
C PRO A 173 -0.47 11.53 -6.08
N GLY A 174 0.72 11.96 -5.68
CA GLY A 174 1.05 13.38 -5.59
C GLY A 174 1.28 14.00 -6.97
N CYS A 175 1.78 13.21 -7.92
CA CYS A 175 1.96 13.60 -9.31
C CYS A 175 1.93 12.37 -10.22
N ALA A 176 1.60 12.58 -11.49
CA ALA A 176 1.62 11.51 -12.48
C ALA A 176 2.07 12.02 -13.85
N VAL A 177 2.77 11.16 -14.58
CA VAL A 177 3.27 11.41 -15.93
C VAL A 177 3.01 10.18 -16.78
N THR A 178 2.56 10.41 -18.01
CA THR A 178 2.30 9.38 -19.01
C THR A 178 3.34 9.49 -20.12
N LEU A 179 4.00 8.37 -20.45
CA LEU A 179 4.91 8.21 -21.57
C LEU A 179 4.26 7.36 -22.67
N PRO A 180 4.50 7.65 -23.96
CA PRO A 180 4.25 6.70 -25.03
C PRO A 180 5.02 5.39 -24.78
N LEU A 181 4.41 4.23 -25.04
CA LEU A 181 5.10 2.95 -24.88
C LEU A 181 6.38 2.91 -25.72
N SER A 182 6.39 3.47 -26.93
CA SER A 182 7.58 3.53 -27.80
C SER A 182 8.76 4.27 -27.14
N THR A 183 8.50 5.34 -26.38
CA THR A 183 9.53 6.04 -25.60
C THR A 183 10.01 5.18 -24.44
N PHE A 184 9.08 4.58 -23.69
CA PHE A 184 9.40 3.71 -22.57
C PHE A 184 10.16 2.44 -23.00
N SER A 185 9.87 1.88 -24.17
CA SER A 185 10.51 0.71 -24.76
C SER A 185 11.95 0.94 -25.21
N ASN A 186 12.45 2.17 -25.18
CA ASN A 186 13.85 2.42 -25.50
C ASN A 186 14.77 1.73 -24.47
N PRO A 187 15.63 0.78 -24.86
CA PRO A 187 16.44 0.00 -23.92
C PRO A 187 17.44 0.85 -23.13
N THR A 188 17.95 1.93 -23.74
CA THR A 188 18.87 2.87 -23.07
C THR A 188 18.11 3.63 -22.00
N PHE A 189 16.92 4.14 -22.32
CA PHE A 189 16.06 4.82 -21.36
C PHE A 189 15.71 3.92 -20.16
N GLN A 190 15.28 2.68 -20.39
CA GLN A 190 14.98 1.73 -19.31
C GLN A 190 16.20 1.45 -18.44
N ASN A 191 17.38 1.26 -19.05
CA ASN A 191 18.62 1.02 -18.31
C ASN A 191 19.02 2.20 -17.43
N GLU A 192 18.96 3.42 -17.94
CA GLU A 192 19.26 4.64 -17.18
C GLU A 192 18.23 4.87 -16.06
N LEU A 193 16.94 4.71 -16.37
CA LEU A 193 15.87 4.84 -15.37
C LEU A 193 16.02 3.80 -14.24
N ALA A 194 16.29 2.54 -14.58
CA ALA A 194 16.49 1.50 -13.58
C ALA A 194 17.78 1.69 -12.77
N ALA A 195 18.86 2.17 -13.39
CA ALA A 195 20.09 2.55 -12.69
C ALA A 195 19.85 3.69 -11.71
N PHE A 196 19.20 4.76 -12.16
CA PHE A 196 18.85 5.92 -11.34
C PHE A 196 17.98 5.50 -10.14
N LEU A 197 16.92 4.73 -10.36
CA LEU A 197 16.01 4.31 -9.28
C LEU A 197 16.68 3.36 -8.28
N SER A 198 17.55 2.47 -8.76
CA SER A 198 18.36 1.60 -7.88
C SER A 198 19.28 2.45 -7.00
N GLN A 199 20.01 3.40 -7.59
CA GLN A 199 20.91 4.29 -6.86
C GLN A 199 20.15 5.22 -5.87
N ALA A 200 19.07 5.84 -6.33
CA ALA A 200 18.23 6.71 -5.48
C ALA A 200 17.61 5.95 -4.29
N SER A 201 17.41 4.63 -4.42
CA SER A 201 16.87 3.81 -3.33
C SER A 201 17.88 3.49 -2.22
N THR A 202 19.18 3.67 -2.46
CA THR A 202 20.26 3.34 -1.50
C THR A 202 21.06 4.57 -1.05
N GLU A 203 21.10 5.64 -1.84
CA GLU A 203 21.92 6.81 -1.55
C GLU A 203 21.12 7.92 -0.85
N SER A 204 21.65 8.40 0.28
CA SER A 204 21.14 9.62 0.92
C SER A 204 21.81 10.85 0.32
N ILE A 205 21.02 11.72 -0.31
CA ILE A 205 21.51 12.98 -0.86
C ILE A 205 21.34 14.07 0.20
N LYS A 206 22.45 14.58 0.77
CA LYS A 206 22.46 15.62 1.83
C LYS A 206 21.63 16.87 1.49
N ARG A 207 21.44 17.18 0.21
CA ARG A 207 20.59 18.30 -0.25
C ARG A 207 19.09 18.07 -0.03
N PHE A 208 18.62 16.82 -0.04
CA PHE A 208 17.22 16.44 0.17
C PHE A 208 16.92 15.97 1.60
N ALA A 209 17.95 15.85 2.44
CA ALA A 209 17.80 15.54 3.85
C ALA A 209 17.00 16.62 4.62
N ALA A 210 16.24 16.18 5.62
CA ALA A 210 15.59 17.09 6.57
C ALA A 210 16.61 17.99 7.28
N ARG A 211 16.23 19.24 7.51
CA ARG A 211 17.06 20.27 8.16
C ARG A 211 16.27 20.90 9.29
N ALA A 212 16.87 20.96 10.47
CA ALA A 212 16.35 21.69 11.62
C ALA A 212 17.23 22.89 11.92
N ASN A 213 16.61 23.99 12.35
CA ASN A 213 17.32 25.09 12.96
C ASN A 213 17.58 24.77 14.43
N LYS A 214 18.85 24.57 14.79
CA LYS A 214 19.29 24.42 16.18
C LYS A 214 20.25 25.55 16.52
N ALA A 215 19.89 26.35 17.52
CA ALA A 215 20.68 27.51 17.97
C ALA A 215 21.11 28.46 16.83
N GLY A 216 20.20 28.73 15.88
CA GLY A 216 20.46 29.63 14.74
C GLY A 216 21.25 29.02 13.58
N VAL A 217 21.65 27.74 13.66
CA VAL A 217 22.35 27.01 12.60
C VAL A 217 21.44 25.92 12.02
N SER A 218 21.33 25.87 10.69
CA SER A 218 20.61 24.79 9.98
C SER A 218 21.46 23.51 10.02
N VAL A 219 21.11 22.58 10.89
CA VAL A 219 21.80 21.29 11.08
C VAL A 219 20.95 20.17 10.48
N PHE A 220 21.62 19.14 9.95
CA PHE A 220 20.98 17.90 9.50
C PHE A 220 20.07 17.32 10.59
N GLU A 221 18.79 17.17 10.27
CA GLU A 221 17.81 16.56 11.15
C GLU A 221 17.64 15.09 10.78
N SER A 222 18.48 14.24 11.36
CA SER A 222 18.45 12.79 11.16
C SER A 222 17.16 12.10 11.62
N ARG A 223 16.30 12.82 12.34
CA ARG A 223 15.11 12.31 13.02
C ARG A 223 13.82 12.50 12.23
N ASP A 224 13.81 13.34 11.20
CA ASP A 224 12.62 13.62 10.40
C ASP A 224 12.67 12.95 9.01
N THR A 225 11.60 13.05 8.23
CA THR A 225 11.49 12.41 6.91
C THR A 225 12.22 13.19 5.81
N VAL A 226 12.76 12.47 4.83
CA VAL A 226 13.48 13.05 3.68
C VAL A 226 12.49 13.78 2.75
N ASN A 227 12.92 14.86 2.09
CA ASN A 227 12.11 15.53 1.07
C ASN A 227 11.99 14.64 -0.20
N PRO A 228 10.77 14.33 -0.67
CA PRO A 228 10.55 13.45 -1.82
C PRO A 228 10.81 14.07 -3.19
N GLU A 229 11.27 15.32 -3.27
CA GLU A 229 11.42 16.09 -4.52
C GLU A 229 12.36 15.47 -5.55
N LEU A 230 13.36 14.68 -5.15
CA LEU A 230 14.21 13.97 -6.12
C LEU A 230 13.36 13.09 -7.05
N ILE A 231 12.36 12.40 -6.49
CA ILE A 231 11.44 11.57 -7.25
C ILE A 231 10.26 12.40 -7.73
N THR A 232 9.51 13.02 -6.81
CA THR A 232 8.21 13.67 -7.10
C THR A 232 8.32 14.95 -7.92
N SER A 233 9.49 15.59 -7.97
CA SER A 233 9.73 16.78 -8.80
C SER A 233 10.74 16.50 -9.89
N MET A 234 12.01 16.20 -9.55
CA MET A 234 13.09 16.11 -10.54
C MET A 234 12.85 14.97 -11.55
N LEU A 235 12.71 13.72 -11.07
CA LEU A 235 12.46 12.59 -11.98
C LEU A 235 11.16 12.79 -12.77
N MET A 236 10.07 13.18 -12.11
CA MET A 236 8.79 13.38 -12.80
C MET A 236 8.85 14.49 -13.86
N THR A 237 9.60 15.57 -13.63
CA THR A 237 9.82 16.61 -14.65
C THR A 237 10.61 16.08 -15.85
N LEU A 238 11.63 15.25 -15.62
CA LEU A 238 12.41 14.61 -16.69
C LEU A 238 11.56 13.64 -17.51
N LEU A 239 10.68 12.87 -16.85
CA LEU A 239 9.71 12.02 -17.52
C LEU A 239 8.70 12.87 -18.33
N GLU A 240 8.21 13.96 -17.75
CA GLU A 240 7.24 14.85 -18.40
C GLU A 240 7.79 15.44 -19.70
N ALA A 241 9.08 15.78 -19.75
CA ALA A 241 9.75 16.25 -20.97
C ALA A 241 9.71 15.24 -22.13
N ASN A 242 9.53 13.95 -21.84
CA ASN A 242 9.48 12.86 -22.83
C ASN A 242 8.06 12.29 -23.01
N GLY A 243 7.05 12.92 -22.39
CA GLY A 243 5.67 12.47 -22.42
C GLY A 243 4.72 13.61 -22.11
N SER A 244 3.83 13.40 -21.15
CA SER A 244 2.87 14.42 -20.74
C SER A 244 2.44 14.24 -19.30
N ARG A 245 2.07 15.34 -18.65
CA ARG A 245 1.48 15.30 -17.32
C ARG A 245 0.13 14.60 -17.34
N SER A 246 -0.14 13.80 -16.32
CA SER A 246 -1.40 13.07 -16.15
C SER A 246 -2.09 13.45 -14.85
N PHE A 247 -3.42 13.41 -14.87
CA PHE A 247 -4.28 13.74 -13.73
C PHE A 247 -5.25 12.58 -13.45
N PRO A 248 -4.74 11.41 -13.01
CA PRO A 248 -5.59 10.27 -12.72
C PRO A 248 -6.50 10.56 -11.53
N SER A 249 -7.60 9.80 -11.43
CA SER A 249 -8.48 9.86 -10.26
C SER A 249 -7.69 9.68 -8.97
N LEU A 250 -7.84 10.66 -8.07
CA LEU A 250 -7.12 10.68 -6.81
C LEU A 250 -7.72 9.68 -5.83
N LEU A 251 -6.84 8.97 -5.14
CA LEU A 251 -7.17 8.14 -4.00
C LEU A 251 -6.94 8.94 -2.73
N ARG A 252 -8.01 9.43 -2.10
CA ARG A 252 -7.96 10.04 -0.77
C ARG A 252 -7.94 8.96 0.32
N LYS A 253 -6.86 8.88 1.10
CA LYS A 253 -6.76 7.99 2.28
C LYS A 253 -6.66 8.80 3.57
N ARG A 254 -7.19 8.20 4.64
CA ARG A 254 -6.97 8.64 6.01
C ARG A 254 -5.80 7.85 6.59
N VAL A 255 -4.61 8.43 6.59
CA VAL A 255 -3.37 7.81 7.01
C VAL A 255 -3.17 8.04 8.50
N ARG A 256 -3.05 6.94 9.25
CA ARG A 256 -2.60 6.98 10.65
C ARG A 256 -1.14 6.60 10.70
N ASP A 257 -0.37 7.48 11.31
CA ASP A 257 1.02 7.30 11.69
C ASP A 257 1.19 7.81 13.13
N ASP A 258 2.30 7.46 13.75
CA ASP A 258 2.65 7.89 15.10
C ASP A 258 4.15 8.12 15.19
N VAL A 259 4.57 9.04 16.07
CA VAL A 259 5.97 9.37 16.34
C VAL A 259 6.22 9.07 17.82
N CYS A 260 6.50 7.80 18.12
CA CYS A 260 6.71 7.35 19.49
C CYS A 260 8.20 7.42 19.84
N TRP A 261 8.54 8.15 20.90
CA TRP A 261 9.92 8.38 21.30
C TRP A 261 10.08 8.39 22.82
N SER A 262 11.06 7.63 23.31
CA SER A 262 11.52 7.71 24.69
C SER A 262 12.89 8.39 24.78
N GLU A 263 13.14 9.05 25.91
CA GLU A 263 14.43 9.67 26.22
C GLU A 263 15.58 8.65 26.06
N GLY A 264 16.65 9.07 25.37
CA GLY A 264 17.80 8.21 25.03
C GLY A 264 17.68 7.42 23.72
N ALA A 265 16.50 7.37 23.08
CA ALA A 265 16.36 6.72 21.77
C ALA A 265 16.96 7.58 20.64
N GLN A 266 17.73 6.95 19.73
CA GLN A 266 18.37 7.64 18.61
C GLN A 266 17.37 8.16 17.57
N LYS A 267 16.37 7.33 17.24
CA LYS A 267 15.30 7.63 16.29
C LYS A 267 13.94 7.18 16.86
N PRO A 268 12.86 7.94 16.63
CA PRO A 268 11.52 7.56 17.06
C PRO A 268 11.05 6.29 16.34
N TRP A 269 10.19 5.51 16.98
CA TRP A 269 9.43 4.51 16.25
C TRP A 269 8.48 5.22 15.28
N ARG A 270 8.45 4.71 14.05
CA ARG A 270 7.56 5.15 12.98
C ARG A 270 6.99 3.91 12.31
N ARG A 271 5.79 4.04 11.77
CA ARG A 271 5.21 2.97 10.98
C ARG A 271 6.04 2.74 9.71
N CYS A 272 6.26 1.47 9.34
CA CYS A 272 6.98 1.11 8.12
C CYS A 272 6.36 1.82 6.88
N PRO A 273 7.09 2.72 6.19
CA PRO A 273 6.56 3.47 5.04
C PRO A 273 6.11 2.57 3.88
N PHE A 274 6.83 1.46 3.67
CA PHE A 274 6.48 0.48 2.65
C PHE A 274 5.06 -0.09 2.81
N TRP A 275 4.55 -0.16 4.04
CA TRP A 275 3.16 -0.56 4.28
C TRP A 275 2.13 0.45 3.74
N LEU A 276 2.46 1.74 3.70
CA LEU A 276 1.63 2.72 2.99
C LEU A 276 1.72 2.49 1.48
N VAL A 277 2.93 2.28 0.96
CA VAL A 277 3.20 2.06 -0.48
C VAL A 277 2.33 0.94 -1.03
N VAL A 278 2.44 -0.27 -0.48
CA VAL A 278 1.66 -1.43 -0.96
C VAL A 278 0.16 -1.22 -0.81
N ARG A 279 -0.30 -0.57 0.27
CA ARG A 279 -1.72 -0.27 0.48
C ARG A 279 -2.29 0.79 -0.46
N VAL A 280 -1.48 1.74 -0.90
CA VAL A 280 -1.87 2.73 -1.90
C VAL A 280 -1.87 2.05 -3.26
N ALA A 281 -0.76 1.40 -3.62
CA ALA A 281 -0.58 0.75 -4.91
C ALA A 281 -1.66 -0.31 -5.21
N ILE A 282 -1.93 -1.22 -4.28
CA ILE A 282 -2.96 -2.26 -4.46
C ILE A 282 -4.35 -1.61 -4.65
N GLN A 283 -4.71 -0.61 -3.84
CA GLN A 283 -6.01 0.03 -3.97
C GLN A 283 -6.14 0.80 -5.28
N ARG A 284 -5.08 1.50 -5.70
CA ARG A 284 -5.05 2.22 -6.97
C ARG A 284 -5.16 1.25 -8.14
N HIS A 285 -4.40 0.16 -8.11
CA HIS A 285 -4.42 -0.87 -9.14
C HIS A 285 -5.80 -1.53 -9.26
N LEU A 286 -6.42 -1.91 -8.14
CA LEU A 286 -7.81 -2.39 -8.11
C LEU A 286 -8.79 -1.36 -8.70
N SER A 287 -8.62 -0.08 -8.34
CA SER A 287 -9.48 0.99 -8.86
C SER A 287 -9.34 1.17 -10.38
N THR A 288 -8.14 0.96 -10.92
CA THR A 288 -7.89 0.98 -12.36
C THR A 288 -8.48 -0.23 -13.07
N LEU A 289 -8.35 -1.43 -12.50
CA LEU A 289 -8.79 -2.67 -13.15
C LEU A 289 -10.31 -2.84 -13.16
N ILE A 290 -10.99 -2.47 -12.07
CA ILE A 290 -12.43 -2.77 -11.89
C ILE A 290 -13.26 -1.54 -11.49
N GLY A 291 -12.69 -0.34 -11.60
CA GLY A 291 -13.35 0.92 -11.26
C GLY A 291 -13.23 1.30 -9.78
N GLY A 292 -13.40 2.60 -9.50
CA GLY A 292 -13.09 3.18 -8.19
C GLY A 292 -13.90 2.63 -7.02
N GLU A 293 -15.21 2.41 -7.19
CA GLU A 293 -16.06 1.91 -6.11
C GLU A 293 -15.86 0.41 -5.85
N ALA A 294 -15.92 -0.43 -6.90
CA ALA A 294 -15.68 -1.87 -6.76
C ALA A 294 -14.24 -2.17 -6.29
N GLY A 295 -13.25 -1.46 -6.82
CA GLY A 295 -11.86 -1.57 -6.39
C GLY A 295 -11.66 -1.17 -4.92
N ARG A 296 -12.35 -0.13 -4.44
CA ARG A 296 -12.36 0.25 -3.02
C ARG A 296 -12.98 -0.85 -2.15
N ILE A 297 -14.04 -1.50 -2.59
CA ILE A 297 -14.70 -2.59 -1.85
C ILE A 297 -13.78 -3.79 -1.74
N GLN A 298 -13.24 -4.27 -2.87
CA GLN A 298 -12.30 -5.38 -2.90
C GLN A 298 -11.06 -5.12 -2.04
N TYR A 299 -10.51 -3.91 -2.09
CA TYR A 299 -9.40 -3.52 -1.21
C TYR A 299 -9.77 -3.60 0.28
N LYS A 300 -10.97 -3.16 0.67
CA LYS A 300 -11.39 -3.23 2.08
C LYS A 300 -11.52 -4.69 2.54
N PHE A 301 -12.03 -5.59 1.71
CA PHE A 301 -12.12 -7.02 2.00
C PHE A 301 -10.73 -7.67 2.09
N LEU A 302 -9.81 -7.36 1.18
CA LEU A 302 -8.40 -7.77 1.30
C LEU A 302 -7.82 -7.38 2.66
N MET A 303 -8.07 -6.14 3.10
CA MET A 303 -7.59 -5.70 4.40
C MET A 303 -8.27 -6.40 5.59
N CYS A 304 -9.49 -6.91 5.44
CA CYS A 304 -10.11 -7.78 6.44
C CYS A 304 -9.42 -9.15 6.45
N GLN A 305 -9.14 -9.73 5.29
CA GLN A 305 -8.42 -11.01 5.17
C GLN A 305 -7.01 -10.92 5.77
N VAL A 306 -6.25 -9.86 5.49
CA VAL A 306 -4.92 -9.66 6.10
C VAL A 306 -4.99 -9.61 7.64
N LEU A 307 -5.99 -8.92 8.20
CA LEU A 307 -6.16 -8.84 9.65
C LEU A 307 -6.60 -10.17 10.27
N ALA A 308 -7.35 -10.95 9.50
CA ALA A 308 -7.80 -12.27 9.89
C ALA A 308 -6.65 -13.27 9.98
N ASP A 309 -5.85 -13.34 8.92
CA ASP A 309 -4.69 -14.23 8.84
C ASP A 309 -3.72 -13.90 9.98
N LEU A 310 -3.51 -12.60 10.24
CA LEU A 310 -2.68 -12.12 11.35
C LEU A 310 -3.26 -12.49 12.73
N LEU A 311 -4.59 -12.45 12.91
CA LEU A 311 -5.26 -12.85 14.15
C LEU A 311 -5.16 -14.36 14.38
N GLU A 312 -5.33 -15.16 13.33
CA GLU A 312 -5.19 -16.63 13.39
C GLU A 312 -3.75 -17.04 13.70
N GLU A 313 -2.78 -16.43 13.00
CA GLU A 313 -1.37 -16.62 13.29
C GLU A 313 -1.01 -16.19 14.72
N GLY A 314 -1.50 -15.02 15.16
CA GLY A 314 -1.37 -14.53 16.52
C GLY A 314 -1.88 -15.54 17.55
N SER A 315 -3.07 -16.09 17.31
CA SER A 315 -3.69 -17.05 18.23
C SER A 315 -2.88 -18.35 18.33
N ARG A 316 -2.38 -18.86 17.19
CA ARG A 316 -1.56 -20.07 17.12
C ARG A 316 -0.17 -19.88 17.72
N LYS A 317 0.43 -18.70 17.60
CA LYS A 317 1.76 -18.37 18.14
C LYS A 317 1.70 -17.78 19.55
N HIS A 318 0.54 -17.82 20.21
CA HIS A 318 0.34 -17.30 21.56
C HIS A 318 0.77 -15.84 21.73
N LEU A 319 0.38 -14.99 20.78
CA LEU A 319 0.53 -13.54 20.91
C LEU A 319 -0.23 -13.05 22.14
N ASP A 320 0.24 -11.96 22.73
CA ASP A 320 -0.39 -11.31 23.87
C ASP A 320 -1.91 -11.11 23.68
N ILE A 321 -2.65 -11.37 24.76
CA ILE A 321 -4.12 -11.39 24.76
C ILE A 321 -4.73 -10.01 24.47
N GLU A 322 -4.06 -8.92 24.86
CA GLU A 322 -4.51 -7.56 24.57
C GLU A 322 -4.37 -7.26 23.09
N LEU A 323 -3.26 -7.67 22.47
CA LEU A 323 -3.05 -7.53 21.02
C LEU A 323 -4.04 -8.37 20.22
N LEU A 324 -4.32 -9.61 20.63
CA LEU A 324 -5.35 -10.45 20.01
C LEU A 324 -6.74 -9.81 20.12
N SER A 325 -7.11 -9.32 21.30
CA SER A 325 -8.37 -8.59 21.53
C SER A 325 -8.48 -7.34 20.65
N PHE A 326 -7.38 -6.61 20.51
CA PHE A 326 -7.30 -5.42 19.66
C PHE A 326 -7.49 -5.76 18.18
N LEU A 327 -6.78 -6.77 17.67
CA LEU A 327 -6.91 -7.26 16.29
C LEU A 327 -8.34 -7.69 15.98
N ASN A 328 -8.93 -8.51 16.86
CA ASN A 328 -10.31 -8.97 16.72
C ASN A 328 -11.30 -7.80 16.71
N SER A 329 -11.18 -6.88 17.67
CA SER A 329 -12.03 -5.68 17.74
C SER A 329 -11.87 -4.79 16.51
N LYS A 330 -10.67 -4.71 15.93
CA LYS A 330 -10.41 -3.96 14.69
C LYS A 330 -11.04 -4.64 13.48
N LEU A 331 -10.96 -5.96 13.38
CA LEU A 331 -11.56 -6.76 12.32
C LEU A 331 -13.09 -6.68 12.37
N CYS A 332 -13.72 -6.96 13.51
CA CYS A 332 -15.18 -6.86 13.68
C CYS A 332 -15.71 -5.47 13.33
N ARG A 333 -15.03 -4.40 13.78
CA ARG A 333 -15.43 -3.02 13.42
C ARG A 333 -15.32 -2.74 11.92
N ARG A 334 -14.39 -3.36 11.21
CA ARG A 334 -14.27 -3.21 9.74
C ARG A 334 -15.37 -3.96 9.01
N ILE A 335 -15.68 -5.18 9.44
CA ILE A 335 -16.78 -5.99 8.90
C ILE A 335 -18.11 -5.27 9.09
N ALA A 336 -18.42 -4.81 10.31
CA ALA A 336 -19.65 -4.06 10.58
C ALA A 336 -19.77 -2.79 9.72
N LYS A 337 -18.65 -2.08 9.47
CA LYS A 337 -18.65 -0.94 8.53
C LYS A 337 -18.94 -1.35 7.10
N LEU A 338 -18.44 -2.49 6.64
CA LEU A 338 -18.74 -3.02 5.31
C LEU A 338 -20.21 -3.39 5.17
N GLU A 339 -20.83 -3.95 6.21
CA GLU A 339 -22.27 -4.25 6.23
C GLU A 339 -23.13 -2.98 6.16
N VAL A 340 -22.78 -1.96 6.95
CA VAL A 340 -23.46 -0.65 6.90
C VAL A 340 -23.26 0.01 5.54
N ASP A 341 -22.06 -0.03 4.97
CA ASP A 341 -21.79 0.51 3.63
C ASP A 341 -22.61 -0.24 2.56
N LYS A 342 -22.77 -1.56 2.69
CA LYS A 342 -23.60 -2.39 1.80
C LYS A 342 -25.05 -1.92 1.80
N GLN A 343 -25.63 -1.69 2.98
CA GLN A 343 -27.04 -1.25 3.12
C GLN A 343 -27.31 0.13 2.51
N ARG A 344 -26.27 0.98 2.40
CA ARG A 344 -26.35 2.33 1.83
C ARG A 344 -25.99 2.37 0.34
N ALA A 345 -25.47 1.27 -0.21
CA ALA A 345 -25.05 1.22 -1.60
C ALA A 345 -26.25 1.12 -2.53
N HIS A 346 -26.09 1.63 -3.76
CA HIS A 346 -27.05 1.41 -4.83
C HIS A 346 -26.96 -0.03 -5.36
N THR A 347 -28.00 -0.50 -6.05
CA THR A 347 -28.21 -1.92 -6.40
C THR A 347 -27.01 -2.62 -7.05
N LYS A 348 -26.34 -1.97 -8.01
CA LYS A 348 -25.18 -2.55 -8.71
C LYS A 348 -23.99 -2.80 -7.77
N ILE A 349 -23.71 -1.87 -6.87
CA ILE A 349 -22.62 -1.99 -5.90
C ILE A 349 -22.98 -2.91 -4.75
N GLN A 350 -24.26 -2.94 -4.35
CA GLN A 350 -24.75 -3.89 -3.37
C GLN A 350 -24.46 -5.34 -3.78
N ALA A 351 -24.64 -5.67 -5.06
CA ALA A 351 -24.31 -7.00 -5.60
C ALA A 351 -22.81 -7.36 -5.43
N VAL A 352 -21.90 -6.39 -5.58
CA VAL A 352 -20.46 -6.58 -5.33
C VAL A 352 -20.22 -6.92 -3.86
N TYR A 353 -20.85 -6.20 -2.94
CA TYR A 353 -20.77 -6.51 -1.50
C TYR A 353 -21.31 -7.90 -1.17
N GLU A 354 -22.48 -8.26 -1.71
CA GLU A 354 -23.12 -9.55 -1.47
C GLU A 354 -22.25 -10.71 -1.96
N SER A 355 -21.72 -10.61 -3.19
CA SER A 355 -20.76 -11.59 -3.72
C SER A 355 -19.55 -11.77 -2.80
N MET A 356 -18.95 -10.65 -2.33
CA MET A 356 -17.79 -10.70 -1.43
C MET A 356 -18.12 -11.28 -0.06
N PHE A 357 -19.27 -10.91 0.52
CA PHE A 357 -19.70 -11.43 1.82
C PHE A 357 -20.04 -12.92 1.77
N SER A 358 -20.74 -13.38 0.72
CA SER A 358 -21.04 -14.79 0.52
C SER A 358 -19.76 -15.61 0.32
N ALA A 359 -18.81 -15.12 -0.49
CA ALA A 359 -17.53 -15.79 -0.70
C ALA A 359 -16.72 -15.94 0.60
N LEU A 360 -16.78 -14.94 1.49
CA LEU A 360 -16.05 -14.94 2.76
C LEU A 360 -16.90 -15.42 3.95
N GLN A 361 -18.11 -15.93 3.72
CA GLN A 361 -19.00 -16.39 4.78
C GLN A 361 -18.39 -17.52 5.63
N PRO A 362 -17.78 -18.58 5.07
CA PRO A 362 -17.18 -19.65 5.88
C PRO A 362 -16.09 -19.11 6.82
N PHE A 363 -15.38 -18.10 6.35
CA PHE A 363 -14.36 -17.40 7.12
C PHE A 363 -14.97 -16.60 8.29
N PHE A 364 -16.04 -15.83 8.04
CA PHE A 364 -16.74 -15.07 9.10
C PHE A 364 -17.36 -15.99 10.16
N GLU A 365 -17.88 -17.15 9.76
CA GLU A 365 -18.42 -18.16 10.68
C GLU A 365 -17.33 -18.77 11.58
N LYS A 366 -16.14 -19.05 11.03
CA LYS A 366 -14.98 -19.53 11.79
C LYS A 366 -14.56 -18.51 12.87
N LEU A 367 -14.47 -17.23 12.50
CA LEU A 367 -14.18 -16.15 13.46
C LEU A 367 -15.23 -16.07 14.58
N ALA A 368 -16.52 -16.17 14.24
CA ALA A 368 -17.60 -16.12 15.22
C ALA A 368 -17.55 -17.30 16.20
N LYS A 369 -17.21 -18.50 15.73
CA LYS A 369 -17.08 -19.71 16.56
C LYS A 369 -15.88 -19.66 17.51
N GLN A 370 -14.75 -19.10 17.07
CA GLN A 370 -13.56 -18.88 17.92
C GLN A 370 -13.85 -17.92 19.09
N ARG A 371 -14.74 -16.94 18.88
CA ARG A 371 -15.19 -15.98 19.90
C ARG A 371 -15.99 -16.65 21.03
N LEU A 372 -16.85 -17.61 20.69
CA LEU A 372 -17.68 -18.33 21.67
C LEU A 372 -16.84 -19.27 22.55
N HIS A 373 -15.85 -19.96 21.97
CA HIS A 373 -14.97 -20.87 22.73
C HIS A 373 -14.01 -20.11 23.67
N GLY A 374 -13.48 -18.96 23.24
CA GLY A 374 -12.63 -18.11 24.09
C GLY A 374 -13.36 -17.43 25.26
N GLN A 375 -14.66 -17.15 25.12
CA GLN A 375 -15.50 -16.63 26.21
C GLN A 375 -15.99 -17.72 27.16
N ALA A 376 -16.29 -18.92 26.66
CA ALA A 376 -16.67 -20.07 27.50
C ALA A 376 -15.51 -20.53 28.39
N SER A 377 -14.28 -20.57 27.87
CA SER A 377 -13.09 -20.97 28.64
C SER A 377 -12.70 -19.97 29.75
N LYS A 378 -13.07 -18.68 29.60
CA LYS A 378 -12.92 -17.65 30.64
C LYS A 378 -13.98 -17.74 31.75
N LYS A 379 -15.18 -18.28 31.46
CA LYS A 379 -16.20 -18.51 32.49
C LYS A 379 -15.84 -19.70 33.38
N THR A 380 -15.34 -20.79 32.82
CA THR A 380 -14.95 -21.98 33.59
C THR A 380 -13.72 -21.81 34.48
N THR A 381 -12.88 -20.79 34.23
CA THR A 381 -11.73 -20.45 35.09
C THR A 381 -12.06 -19.41 36.17
N SER A 382 -13.16 -18.66 36.04
CA SER A 382 -13.64 -17.74 37.07
C SER A 382 -14.56 -18.39 38.11
N ASP A 383 -15.12 -19.57 37.81
CA ASP A 383 -15.97 -20.34 38.74
C ASP A 383 -15.17 -21.41 39.54
N ARG A 384 -13.84 -21.35 39.51
CA ARG A 384 -12.95 -22.19 40.32
C ARG A 384 -11.92 -21.34 41.09
N TYR A 385 -12.39 -20.35 41.85
CA TYR A 385 -11.66 -19.81 43.00
C TYR A 385 -12.64 -19.32 44.05
#